data_AF-A0A517ZMY3-F1
#
_entry.id   AF-A0A517ZMY3-F1
#
_cell.length_a   1.000
_cell.length_b   1.000
_cell.length_c   1.000
_cell.angle_alpha   90.00
_cell.angle_beta   90.00
_cell.angle_gamma   90.00
#
_symmetry.space_group_name_H-M   'P 1'
#
loop_
_entity.id
_entity.type
_entity.pdbx_description
1 polymer ?
#
loop_
_entity_poly.entity_id
_entity_poly.type
_entity_poly.pdbx_seq_one_letter_code
_entity_poly.pdbx_strand_id
1 'polypeptide(L)'
;MNPLTAALGNLSALSTFVIAVACAVHVVFFILLWIWFRRDLKKIAASLDEFTRGLKHRSLFDGTSHLSDQIEAFLADVDEVLQDPNGDADRRMLIARINVLDERRRYLHSMAFETSYNICRTMIEAYPLAGVLGTILAIGAALQSGGDANTVGAIVSRFGDAIWSTFAGLSAGILLMFLNSVLETRFERLAENREHVRDTIVRAKRELSLVPEEPA
;
A
#
# COMPACT_ATOMS: atom_id res chain seq x y z
N MET A 1 25.89 -41.39 6.06
CA MET A 1 25.44 -40.07 5.56
C MET A 1 25.61 -39.06 6.67
N ASN A 2 26.29 -37.94 6.41
CA ASN A 2 26.51 -36.88 7.41
C ASN A 2 25.15 -36.17 7.69
N PRO A 3 24.81 -35.83 8.95
CA PRO A 3 23.56 -35.14 9.26
C PRO A 3 23.45 -33.77 8.55
N LEU A 4 24.60 -33.13 8.30
CA LEU A 4 24.72 -31.89 7.53
C LEU A 4 24.30 -32.05 6.05
N THR A 5 24.70 -33.14 5.38
CA THR A 5 24.32 -33.36 3.98
C THR A 5 22.83 -33.71 3.82
N ALA A 6 22.24 -34.40 4.79
CA ALA A 6 20.79 -34.64 4.83
C ALA A 6 20.00 -33.35 5.10
N ALA A 7 20.48 -32.50 6.01
CA ALA A 7 19.86 -31.20 6.30
C ALA A 7 19.90 -30.26 5.09
N LEU A 8 21.05 -30.15 4.40
CA LEU A 8 21.21 -29.33 3.20
C LEU A 8 20.32 -29.80 2.04
N GLY A 9 20.19 -31.12 1.86
CA GLY A 9 19.33 -31.71 0.84
C GLY A 9 17.84 -31.45 1.06
N ASN A 10 17.39 -31.45 2.32
CA ASN A 10 16.02 -31.10 2.67
C ASN A 10 15.78 -29.59 2.55
N LEU A 11 16.74 -28.76 2.96
CA LEU A 11 16.66 -27.29 2.86
C LEU A 11 16.58 -26.80 1.40
N SER A 12 17.31 -27.45 0.48
CA SER A 12 17.26 -27.12 -0.95
C SER A 12 15.91 -27.44 -1.58
N ALA A 13 15.36 -28.63 -1.37
CA ALA A 13 14.01 -28.97 -1.86
C ALA A 13 12.92 -28.11 -1.21
N LEU A 14 13.11 -27.75 0.07
CA LEU A 14 12.23 -26.87 0.82
C LEU A 14 12.28 -25.41 0.31
N SER A 15 13.39 -24.95 -0.27
CA SER A 15 13.57 -23.55 -0.69
C SER A 15 12.52 -23.11 -1.71
N THR A 16 12.26 -23.94 -2.74
CA THR A 16 11.21 -23.69 -3.74
C THR A 16 9.83 -23.58 -3.09
N PHE A 17 9.52 -24.48 -2.16
CA PHE A 17 8.25 -24.47 -1.44
C PHE A 17 8.12 -23.25 -0.52
N VAL A 18 9.19 -22.87 0.18
CA VAL A 18 9.24 -21.67 1.04
C VAL A 18 9.03 -20.41 0.22
N ILE A 19 9.68 -20.29 -0.95
CA ILE A 19 9.48 -19.17 -1.87
C ILE A 19 8.02 -19.10 -2.32
N ALA A 20 7.42 -20.23 -2.70
CA ALA A 20 6.03 -20.29 -3.13
C ALA A 20 5.04 -19.91 -2.01
N VAL A 21 5.23 -20.44 -0.80
CA VAL A 21 4.41 -20.10 0.36
C VAL A 21 4.57 -18.63 0.74
N ALA A 22 5.80 -18.11 0.78
CA ALA A 22 6.06 -16.71 1.04
C ALA A 22 5.36 -15.82 0.01
N CYS A 23 5.44 -16.18 -1.28
CA CYS A 23 4.76 -15.45 -2.35
C CYS A 23 3.24 -15.43 -2.13
N ALA A 24 2.63 -16.58 -1.81
CA ALA A 24 1.20 -16.67 -1.53
C ALA A 24 0.78 -15.79 -0.34
N VAL A 25 1.55 -15.81 0.76
CA VAL A 25 1.34 -14.93 1.92
C VAL A 25 1.46 -13.45 1.50
N HIS A 26 2.41 -13.11 0.65
CA HIS A 26 2.61 -11.75 0.19
C HIS A 26 1.45 -11.26 -0.68
N VAL A 27 0.91 -12.12 -1.57
CA VAL A 27 -0.30 -11.83 -2.35
C VAL A 27 -1.50 -11.60 -1.43
N VAL A 28 -1.69 -12.43 -0.40
CA VAL A 28 -2.74 -12.22 0.60
C VAL A 28 -2.56 -10.87 1.31
N PHE A 29 -1.33 -10.50 1.64
CA PHE A 29 -1.04 -9.21 2.26
C PHE A 29 -1.38 -8.03 1.33
N PHE A 30 -1.07 -8.13 0.03
CA PHE A 30 -1.51 -7.15 -0.97
C PHE A 30 -3.04 -7.03 -1.04
N ILE A 31 -3.76 -8.15 -0.96
CA ILE A 31 -5.23 -8.13 -0.91
C ILE A 31 -5.73 -7.44 0.37
N LEU A 32 -5.10 -7.67 1.52
CA LEU A 32 -5.44 -6.98 2.77
C LEU A 32 -5.18 -5.48 2.68
N LEU A 33 -4.03 -5.06 2.12
CA LEU A 33 -3.71 -3.66 1.85
C LEU A 33 -4.73 -3.04 0.89
N TRP A 34 -5.11 -3.75 -0.15
CA TRP A 34 -6.13 -3.31 -1.10
C TRP A 34 -7.50 -3.08 -0.44
N ILE A 35 -7.93 -4.01 0.42
CA ILE A 35 -9.16 -3.87 1.20
C ILE A 35 -9.05 -2.68 2.15
N TRP A 36 -7.93 -2.53 2.85
CA TRP A 36 -7.70 -1.42 3.76
C TRP A 36 -7.74 -0.08 3.03
N PHE A 37 -7.05 0.04 1.90
CA PHE A 37 -7.09 1.19 1.00
C PHE A 37 -8.53 1.60 0.63
N ARG A 38 -9.33 0.63 0.14
CA ARG A 38 -10.73 0.91 -0.24
C ARG A 38 -11.59 1.35 0.95
N ARG A 39 -11.38 0.74 2.11
CA ARG A 39 -12.09 1.11 3.34
C ARG A 39 -11.74 2.52 3.79
N ASP A 40 -10.46 2.89 3.70
CA ASP A 40 -10.01 4.21 4.11
C ASP A 40 -10.47 5.30 3.14
N LEU A 41 -10.40 5.08 1.82
CA LEU A 41 -11.00 6.00 0.84
C LEU A 41 -12.49 6.21 1.11
N LYS A 42 -13.24 5.13 1.34
CA LYS A 42 -14.68 5.22 1.62
C LYS A 42 -14.98 6.01 2.89
N LYS A 43 -14.16 5.86 3.94
CA LYS A 43 -14.29 6.65 5.18
C LYS A 43 -14.01 8.13 4.94
N ILE A 44 -12.97 8.45 4.16
CA ILE A 44 -12.61 9.84 3.83
C ILE A 44 -13.75 10.48 3.04
N ALA A 45 -14.19 9.84 1.95
CA ALA A 45 -15.29 10.35 1.12
C ALA A 45 -16.58 10.53 1.92
N ALA A 46 -16.96 9.57 2.78
CA ALA A 46 -18.14 9.69 3.63
C ALA A 46 -18.02 10.84 4.65
N SER A 47 -16.83 11.05 5.22
CA SER A 47 -16.58 12.15 6.15
C SER A 47 -16.63 13.51 5.46
N LEU A 48 -16.15 13.60 4.22
CA LEU A 48 -16.22 14.83 3.42
C LEU A 48 -17.65 15.10 2.93
N ASP A 49 -18.39 14.07 2.54
CA ASP A 49 -19.79 14.19 2.14
C ASP A 49 -20.68 14.67 3.30
N GLU A 50 -20.48 14.13 4.50
CA GLU A 50 -21.15 14.60 5.72
C GLU A 50 -20.82 16.08 6.01
N PHE A 51 -19.58 16.50 5.74
CA PHE A 51 -19.12 17.88 5.93
C PHE A 51 -19.75 18.87 4.93
N THR A 52 -19.83 18.53 3.65
CA THR A 52 -20.34 19.43 2.60
C THR A 52 -21.88 19.44 2.51
N ARG A 53 -22.55 18.49 3.15
CA ARG A 53 -24.02 18.40 3.18
C ARG A 53 -24.66 19.66 3.80
N GLY A 54 -25.11 20.57 2.94
CA GLY A 54 -25.75 21.84 3.32
C GLY A 54 -25.11 23.09 2.73
N LEU A 55 -23.98 22.98 2.02
CA LEU A 55 -23.45 24.07 1.20
C LEU A 55 -24.33 24.29 -0.05
N LYS A 56 -24.54 25.56 -0.41
CA LYS A 56 -25.50 25.97 -1.46
C LYS A 56 -25.06 25.57 -2.87
N HIS A 57 -23.75 25.54 -3.12
CA HIS A 57 -23.12 25.13 -4.37
C HIS A 57 -22.42 23.79 -4.18
N ARG A 58 -23.19 22.70 -4.10
CA ARG A 58 -22.64 21.35 -4.04
C ARG A 58 -22.43 20.83 -5.46
N SER A 59 -21.23 20.35 -5.76
CA SER A 59 -21.01 19.48 -6.91
C SER A 59 -21.88 18.21 -6.76
N LEU A 60 -22.95 18.10 -7.55
CA LEU A 60 -23.86 16.96 -7.53
C LEU A 60 -23.15 15.74 -8.10
N PHE A 61 -22.64 14.89 -7.20
CA PHE A 61 -21.96 13.68 -7.61
C PHE A 61 -22.93 12.57 -8.00
N ASP A 62 -22.68 11.99 -9.18
CA ASP A 62 -23.22 10.69 -9.56
C ASP A 62 -22.56 9.61 -8.69
N GLY A 63 -23.35 8.74 -8.05
CA GLY A 63 -22.86 7.73 -7.09
C GLY A 63 -21.92 6.67 -7.69
N THR A 64 -21.65 6.77 -9.00
CA THR A 64 -20.75 5.93 -9.78
C THR A 64 -19.35 6.53 -9.98
N SER A 65 -19.13 7.81 -9.64
CA SER A 65 -17.85 8.48 -9.87
C SER A 65 -16.74 7.95 -8.97
N HIS A 66 -15.48 8.06 -9.42
CA HIS A 66 -14.34 7.57 -8.67
C HIS A 66 -14.18 8.35 -7.35
N LEU A 67 -13.94 7.64 -6.24
CA LEU A 67 -13.88 8.26 -4.91
C LEU A 67 -12.82 9.36 -4.80
N SER A 68 -11.73 9.28 -5.57
CA SER A 68 -10.73 10.36 -5.63
C SER A 68 -11.29 11.63 -6.26
N ASP A 69 -12.05 11.51 -7.34
CA ASP A 69 -12.64 12.65 -8.04
C ASP A 69 -13.71 13.32 -7.17
N GLN A 70 -14.40 12.51 -6.34
CA GLN A 70 -15.29 13.01 -5.30
C GLN A 70 -14.55 13.89 -4.30
N ILE A 71 -13.42 13.41 -3.77
CA ILE A 71 -12.57 14.16 -2.85
C ILE A 71 -12.08 15.46 -3.50
N GLU A 72 -11.61 15.42 -4.74
CA GLU A 72 -11.10 16.60 -5.46
C GLU A 72 -12.17 17.69 -5.64
N ALA A 73 -13.38 17.36 -6.12
CA ALA A 73 -14.38 18.41 -6.26
C ALA A 73 -14.92 18.90 -4.91
N PHE A 74 -14.91 18.08 -3.85
CA PHE A 74 -15.19 18.59 -2.51
C PHE A 74 -14.16 19.63 -2.06
N LEU A 75 -12.88 19.44 -2.38
CA LEU A 75 -11.84 20.42 -2.06
C LEU A 75 -11.99 21.69 -2.89
N ALA A 76 -12.42 21.57 -4.14
CA ALA A 76 -12.73 22.71 -4.99
C ALA A 76 -13.93 23.52 -4.45
N ASP A 77 -15.02 22.86 -4.04
CA ASP A 77 -16.20 23.49 -3.45
C ASP A 77 -15.81 24.29 -2.17
N VAL A 78 -14.89 23.76 -1.35
CA VAL A 78 -14.40 24.47 -0.16
C VAL A 78 -13.53 25.67 -0.51
N ASP A 79 -12.62 25.52 -1.49
CA ASP A 79 -11.77 26.61 -1.94
C ASP A 79 -12.58 27.76 -2.57
N GLU A 80 -13.66 27.45 -3.29
CA GLU A 80 -14.59 28.45 -3.84
C GLU A 80 -15.26 29.27 -2.72
N VAL A 81 -15.76 28.62 -1.66
CA VAL A 81 -16.37 29.33 -0.52
C VAL A 81 -15.34 30.16 0.25
N LEU A 82 -14.10 29.70 0.36
CA LEU A 82 -13.03 30.49 0.97
C LEU A 82 -12.63 31.70 0.11
N GLN A 83 -12.76 31.61 -1.21
CA GLN A 83 -12.40 32.72 -2.10
C GLN A 83 -13.54 33.75 -2.27
N ASP A 84 -14.78 33.39 -1.95
CA ASP A 84 -15.92 34.34 -1.97
C ASP A 84 -15.82 35.36 -0.82
N PRO A 85 -15.61 36.66 -1.10
CA PRO A 85 -15.55 37.71 -0.10
C PRO A 85 -16.92 38.07 0.50
N ASN A 86 -18.03 37.71 -0.16
CA ASN A 86 -19.39 38.11 0.22
C ASN A 86 -20.19 36.98 0.92
N GLY A 87 -19.61 35.79 1.06
CA GLY A 87 -20.25 34.57 1.54
C GLY A 87 -20.25 34.36 3.06
N ASP A 88 -20.57 35.38 3.86
CA ASP A 88 -20.40 35.36 5.33
C ASP A 88 -21.25 34.29 6.07
N ALA A 89 -22.37 33.88 5.49
CA ALA A 89 -23.21 32.81 6.04
C ALA A 89 -22.58 31.43 5.82
N ASP A 90 -22.03 31.19 4.62
CA ASP A 90 -21.41 29.91 4.26
C ASP A 90 -20.05 29.74 4.96
N ARG A 91 -19.28 30.83 5.11
CA ARG A 91 -18.04 30.86 5.90
C ARG A 91 -18.28 30.48 7.37
N ARG A 92 -19.29 31.06 8.03
CA ARG A 92 -19.62 30.72 9.44
C ARG A 92 -20.06 29.26 9.60
N MET A 93 -20.81 28.73 8.64
CA MET A 93 -21.18 27.31 8.63
C MET A 93 -19.95 26.39 8.43
N LEU A 94 -18.98 26.82 7.62
CA LEU A 94 -17.71 26.13 7.42
C LEU A 94 -16.85 26.09 8.70
N ILE A 95 -16.80 27.20 9.46
CA ILE A 95 -16.08 27.29 10.74
C ILE A 95 -16.59 26.27 11.75
N ALA A 96 -17.91 26.23 11.96
CA ALA A 96 -18.53 25.34 12.94
C ALA A 96 -18.24 23.86 12.62
N ARG A 97 -18.16 23.52 11.33
CA ARG A 97 -17.91 22.16 10.85
C ARG A 97 -16.42 21.80 10.81
N ILE A 98 -15.53 22.77 10.58
CA ILE A 98 -14.07 22.57 10.62
C ILE A 98 -13.61 22.11 12.00
N ASN A 99 -14.19 22.67 13.08
CA ASN A 99 -13.86 22.27 14.44
C ASN A 99 -14.23 20.80 14.73
N VAL A 100 -15.36 20.31 14.19
CA VAL A 100 -15.78 18.90 14.28
C VAL A 100 -14.87 17.99 13.45
N LEU A 101 -14.36 18.48 12.31
CA LEU A 101 -13.45 17.74 11.45
C LEU A 101 -12.03 17.61 12.06
N ASP A 102 -11.55 18.66 12.74
CA ASP A 102 -10.26 18.66 13.47
C ASP A 102 -10.27 17.62 14.61
N GLU A 103 -11.43 17.35 15.21
CA GLU A 103 -11.61 16.29 16.21
C GLU A 103 -11.47 14.86 15.63
N ARG A 104 -11.82 14.68 14.34
CA ARG A 104 -11.62 13.40 13.62
C ARG A 104 -10.25 13.27 12.95
N ARG A 105 -9.40 14.29 13.02
CA ARG A 105 -8.07 14.39 12.38
C ARG A 105 -7.11 13.25 12.71
N ARG A 106 -7.33 12.53 13.82
CA ARG A 106 -6.59 11.30 14.18
C ARG A 106 -6.65 10.22 13.09
N TYR A 107 -7.69 10.22 12.24
CA TYR A 107 -7.84 9.28 11.12
C TYR A 107 -6.98 9.63 9.89
N LEU A 108 -6.62 10.90 9.67
CA LEU A 108 -5.78 11.31 8.54
C LEU A 108 -4.29 10.98 8.73
N HIS A 109 -3.86 10.77 9.98
CA HIS A 109 -2.44 10.66 10.34
C HIS A 109 -1.87 9.24 10.29
N SER A 110 -2.57 8.29 9.67
CA SER A 110 -2.21 6.87 9.71
C SER A 110 -1.01 6.56 8.78
N MET A 111 0.20 6.83 9.27
CA MET A 111 1.50 6.39 8.69
C MET A 111 1.61 4.86 8.59
N ALA A 112 0.72 4.12 9.25
CA ALA A 112 0.74 2.66 9.28
C ALA A 112 0.50 2.04 7.89
N PHE A 113 -0.34 2.67 7.07
CA PHE A 113 -0.58 2.19 5.70
C PHE A 113 0.66 2.37 4.82
N GLU A 114 1.22 3.58 4.81
CA GLU A 114 2.44 3.91 4.05
C GLU A 114 3.62 3.04 4.48
N THR A 115 3.82 2.88 5.79
CA THR A 115 4.88 2.03 6.34
C THR A 115 4.71 0.57 5.91
N SER A 116 3.49 0.04 6.02
CA SER A 116 3.21 -1.36 5.63
C SER A 116 3.40 -1.58 4.14
N TYR A 117 2.94 -0.64 3.31
CA TYR A 117 3.12 -0.70 1.86
C TYR A 117 4.60 -0.64 1.47
N ASN A 118 5.38 0.29 2.06
CA ASN A 118 6.81 0.41 1.82
C ASN A 118 7.56 -0.86 2.19
N ILE A 119 7.25 -1.49 3.33
CA ILE A 119 7.83 -2.78 3.73
C ILE A 119 7.54 -3.85 2.68
N CYS A 120 6.29 -3.96 2.22
CA CYS A 120 5.92 -4.95 1.20
C CYS A 120 6.61 -4.74 -0.13
N ARG A 121 6.68 -3.48 -0.60
CA ARG A 121 7.40 -3.12 -1.83
C ARG A 121 8.85 -3.57 -1.76
N THR A 122 9.58 -3.23 -0.69
CA THR A 122 10.98 -3.62 -0.54
C THR A 122 11.15 -5.14 -0.46
N MET A 123 10.23 -5.85 0.21
CA MET A 123 10.29 -7.31 0.31
C MET A 123 10.15 -8.04 -1.03
N ILE A 124 9.66 -7.40 -2.10
CA ILE A 124 9.62 -7.97 -3.45
C ILE A 124 11.04 -8.28 -3.96
N GLU A 125 12.00 -7.42 -3.64
CA GLU A 125 13.39 -7.54 -4.09
C GLU A 125 14.10 -8.76 -3.48
N ALA A 126 13.57 -9.28 -2.36
CA ALA A 126 14.12 -10.46 -1.70
C ALA A 126 13.86 -11.76 -2.48
N TYR A 127 12.86 -11.83 -3.36
CA TYR A 127 12.48 -13.07 -4.05
C TYR A 127 13.52 -13.56 -5.09
N PRO A 128 14.02 -12.70 -6.00
CA PRO A 128 15.14 -13.07 -6.87
C PRO A 128 16.37 -13.49 -6.07
N LEU A 129 16.69 -12.78 -4.98
CA LEU A 129 17.82 -13.09 -4.11
C LEU A 129 17.65 -14.45 -3.42
N ALA A 130 16.44 -14.77 -2.93
CA ALA A 130 16.11 -16.06 -2.36
C ALA A 130 16.26 -17.21 -3.38
N GLY A 131 15.86 -16.99 -4.64
CA GLY A 131 16.05 -17.95 -5.72
C GLY A 131 17.52 -18.27 -6.00
N VAL A 132 18.37 -17.23 -6.06
CA VAL A 132 19.83 -17.37 -6.21
C VAL A 132 20.42 -18.08 -4.99
N LEU A 133 20.02 -17.72 -3.77
CA LEU A 133 20.46 -18.39 -2.55
C LEU A 133 20.13 -19.89 -2.53
N GLY A 134 18.90 -20.27 -2.91
CA GLY A 134 18.51 -21.68 -2.98
C GLY A 134 19.33 -22.47 -4.02
N THR A 135 19.72 -21.82 -5.11
CA THR A 135 20.62 -22.39 -6.14
C THR A 135 22.01 -22.65 -5.58
N ILE A 136 22.58 -21.67 -4.88
CA ILE A 136 23.90 -21.79 -4.23
C ILE A 136 23.89 -22.93 -3.21
N LEU A 137 22.82 -23.04 -2.41
CA LEU A 137 22.66 -24.12 -1.43
C LEU A 137 22.54 -25.49 -2.09
N ALA A 138 21.75 -25.62 -3.17
CA ALA A 138 21.56 -26.86 -3.92
C ALA A 138 22.87 -27.36 -4.54
N ILE A 139 23.62 -26.48 -5.19
CA ILE A 139 24.92 -26.79 -5.80
C ILE A 139 25.94 -27.14 -4.72
N GLY A 140 25.99 -26.37 -3.62
CA GLY A 140 26.86 -26.66 -2.48
C GLY A 140 26.60 -28.04 -1.88
N ALA A 141 25.34 -28.43 -1.75
CA ALA A 141 24.95 -29.77 -1.29
C ALA A 141 25.35 -30.86 -2.28
N ALA A 142 25.22 -30.60 -3.59
CA ALA A 142 25.61 -31.54 -4.64
C ALA A 142 27.12 -31.81 -4.62
N LEU A 143 27.95 -30.76 -4.52
CA LEU A 143 29.40 -30.87 -4.53
C LEU A 143 29.96 -31.60 -3.30
N GLN A 144 29.33 -31.45 -2.13
CA GLN A 144 29.73 -32.21 -0.93
C GLN A 144 29.37 -33.71 -0.99
N SER A 145 28.46 -34.11 -1.88
CA SER A 145 28.05 -35.52 -2.04
C SER A 145 28.97 -36.35 -2.95
N GLY A 146 30.02 -35.73 -3.50
CA GLY A 146 30.93 -36.26 -4.53
C GLY A 146 31.83 -37.46 -4.18
N GLY A 147 31.57 -38.20 -3.09
CA GLY A 147 32.49 -39.22 -2.56
C GLY A 147 32.34 -40.66 -3.11
N ASP A 148 31.20 -41.03 -3.70
CA ASP A 148 30.92 -42.42 -4.12
C ASP A 148 30.29 -42.52 -5.51
N ALA A 149 30.55 -43.61 -6.24
CA ALA A 149 30.25 -43.82 -7.67
C ALA A 149 28.76 -43.78 -8.10
N ASN A 150 27.81 -43.46 -7.21
CA ASN A 150 26.41 -43.14 -7.52
C ASN A 150 26.14 -41.63 -7.73
N THR A 151 27.20 -40.85 -7.96
CA THR A 151 27.23 -39.39 -7.88
C THR A 151 26.55 -38.66 -9.02
N VAL A 152 26.59 -39.15 -10.26
CA VAL A 152 26.07 -38.37 -11.41
C VAL A 152 24.56 -38.14 -11.30
N GLY A 153 23.77 -39.18 -11.02
CA GLY A 153 22.32 -39.05 -10.87
C GLY A 153 21.93 -38.16 -9.68
N ALA A 154 22.64 -38.28 -8.56
CA ALA A 154 22.41 -37.45 -7.37
C ALA A 154 22.74 -35.98 -7.66
N ILE A 155 23.88 -35.72 -8.30
CA ILE A 155 24.31 -34.38 -8.71
C ILE A 155 23.29 -33.75 -9.68
N VAL A 156 22.84 -34.48 -10.70
CA VAL A 156 21.85 -34.00 -11.67
C VAL A 156 20.52 -33.65 -10.99
N SER A 157 20.04 -34.46 -10.03
CA SER A 157 18.81 -34.13 -9.29
C SER A 157 18.91 -32.80 -8.54
N ARG A 158 20.08 -32.51 -7.95
CA ARG A 158 20.32 -31.27 -7.20
C ARG A 158 20.49 -30.06 -8.11
N PHE A 159 21.05 -30.24 -9.30
CA PHE A 159 21.00 -29.19 -10.33
C PHE A 159 19.55 -28.89 -10.74
N GLY A 160 18.69 -29.91 -10.82
CA GLY A 160 17.26 -29.73 -11.01
C GLY A 160 16.61 -28.87 -9.91
N ASP A 161 16.86 -29.20 -8.63
CA ASP A 161 16.37 -28.43 -7.48
C ASP A 161 16.83 -26.95 -7.54
N ALA A 162 18.07 -26.73 -7.95
CA ALA A 162 18.66 -25.39 -8.09
C ALA A 162 17.93 -24.54 -9.15
N ILE A 163 17.63 -25.13 -10.31
CA ILE A 163 16.89 -24.48 -11.39
C ILE A 163 15.48 -24.11 -10.93
N TRP A 164 14.79 -25.02 -10.26
CA TRP A 164 13.44 -24.77 -9.75
C TRP A 164 13.39 -23.66 -8.71
N SER A 165 14.38 -23.58 -7.82
CA SER A 165 14.50 -22.50 -6.85
C SER A 165 14.66 -21.13 -7.53
N THR A 166 15.55 -21.01 -8.52
CA THR A 166 15.71 -19.76 -9.28
C THR A 166 14.43 -19.39 -10.02
N PHE A 167 13.82 -20.37 -10.72
CA PHE A 167 12.59 -20.15 -11.44
C PHE A 167 11.47 -19.64 -10.53
N ALA A 168 11.31 -20.24 -9.34
CA ALA A 168 10.32 -19.81 -8.36
C ALA A 168 10.61 -18.39 -7.84
N GLY A 169 11.87 -18.08 -7.51
CA GLY A 169 12.26 -16.75 -7.02
C GLY A 169 12.02 -15.64 -8.04
N LEU A 170 12.40 -15.87 -9.31
CA LEU A 170 12.15 -14.91 -10.39
C LEU A 170 10.66 -14.78 -10.71
N SER A 171 9.94 -15.89 -10.82
CA SER A 171 8.50 -15.87 -11.13
C SER A 171 7.71 -15.16 -10.03
N ALA A 172 8.02 -15.41 -8.76
CA ALA A 172 7.41 -14.72 -7.63
C ALA A 172 7.75 -13.22 -7.64
N GLY A 173 9.01 -12.85 -7.89
CA GLY A 173 9.43 -11.45 -8.00
C GLY A 173 8.68 -10.71 -9.11
N ILE A 174 8.61 -11.28 -10.32
CA ILE A 174 7.90 -10.69 -11.47
C ILE A 174 6.41 -10.54 -11.17
N LEU A 175 5.78 -11.58 -10.62
CA LEU A 175 4.36 -11.55 -10.27
C LEU A 175 4.05 -10.45 -9.25
N LEU A 176 4.87 -10.33 -8.20
CA LEU A 176 4.68 -9.34 -7.16
C LEU A 176 5.00 -7.92 -7.64
N MET A 177 6.02 -7.73 -8.49
CA MET A 177 6.29 -6.45 -9.16
C MET A 177 5.11 -6.01 -10.02
N PHE A 178 4.51 -6.92 -10.78
CA PHE A 178 3.32 -6.65 -11.57
C PHE A 178 2.13 -6.28 -10.69
N LEU A 179 1.91 -7.00 -9.59
CA LEU A 179 0.84 -6.68 -8.66
C LEU A 179 1.07 -5.31 -7.99
N ASN A 180 2.32 -5.01 -7.62
CA ASN A 180 2.69 -3.73 -7.03
C ASN A 180 2.42 -2.57 -7.99
N SER A 181 2.81 -2.66 -9.25
CA SER A 181 2.63 -1.55 -10.21
C SER A 181 1.15 -1.20 -10.44
N VAL A 182 0.24 -2.18 -10.38
CA VAL A 182 -1.21 -1.94 -10.47
C VAL A 182 -1.75 -1.22 -9.22
N LEU A 183 -1.15 -1.45 -8.06
CA LEU A 183 -1.59 -0.91 -6.78
C LEU A 183 -0.92 0.43 -6.43
N GLU A 184 0.33 0.62 -6.82
CA GLU A 184 1.17 1.78 -6.52
C GLU A 184 0.49 3.08 -6.92
N THR A 185 0.06 3.19 -8.18
CA THR A 185 -0.65 4.39 -8.68
C THR A 185 -1.91 4.70 -7.88
N ARG A 186 -2.59 3.69 -7.37
CA ARG A 186 -3.83 3.88 -6.59
C ARG A 186 -3.50 4.35 -5.18
N PHE A 187 -2.46 3.78 -4.58
CA PHE A 187 -2.03 4.10 -3.22
C PHE A 187 -1.41 5.49 -3.13
N GLU A 188 -0.59 5.88 -4.12
CA GLU A 188 -0.05 7.24 -4.24
C GLU A 188 -1.18 8.29 -4.31
N ARG A 189 -2.21 8.06 -5.15
CA ARG A 189 -3.37 8.96 -5.20
C ARG A 189 -4.13 9.09 -3.88
N LEU A 190 -4.16 8.06 -3.03
CA LEU A 190 -4.74 8.20 -1.67
C LEU A 190 -3.87 9.05 -0.76
N ALA A 191 -2.54 8.90 -0.82
CA ALA A 191 -1.62 9.71 -0.05
C ALA A 191 -1.73 11.19 -0.44
N GLU A 192 -1.73 11.48 -1.75
CA GLU A 192 -1.95 12.82 -2.30
C GLU A 192 -3.29 13.41 -1.85
N ASN A 193 -4.38 12.64 -1.93
CA ASN A 193 -5.70 13.09 -1.48
C ASN A 193 -5.72 13.40 0.03
N ARG A 194 -5.04 12.60 0.86
CA ARG A 194 -4.96 12.85 2.31
C ARG A 194 -4.19 14.13 2.61
N GLU A 195 -3.07 14.33 1.91
CA GLU A 195 -2.25 15.54 2.03
C GLU A 195 -3.03 16.78 1.59
N HIS A 196 -3.68 16.73 0.43
CA HIS A 196 -4.45 17.84 -0.09
C HIS A 196 -5.62 18.20 0.83
N VAL A 197 -6.36 17.21 1.35
CA VAL A 197 -7.42 17.44 2.37
C VAL A 197 -6.85 18.11 3.61
N ARG A 198 -5.70 17.63 4.12
CA ARG A 198 -5.06 18.21 5.31
C ARG A 198 -4.70 19.68 5.09
N ASP A 199 -4.09 19.99 3.97
CA ASP A 199 -3.59 21.33 3.68
C ASP A 199 -4.74 22.32 3.47
N THR A 200 -5.82 21.90 2.80
CA THR A 200 -7.04 22.70 2.66
C THR A 200 -7.71 22.97 4.01
N ILE A 201 -7.79 21.98 4.91
CA ILE A 201 -8.35 22.20 6.26
C ILE A 201 -7.49 23.18 7.06
N VAL A 202 -6.16 23.06 7.00
CA VAL A 202 -5.24 23.96 7.71
C VAL A 202 -5.37 25.39 7.16
N ARG A 203 -5.44 25.54 5.85
CA ARG A 203 -5.63 26.84 5.19
C ARG A 203 -6.97 27.46 5.57
N ALA A 204 -8.06 26.69 5.47
CA ALA A 204 -9.39 27.14 5.85
C ALA A 204 -9.44 27.60 7.31
N LYS A 205 -8.85 26.83 8.23
CA LYS A 205 -8.74 27.22 9.65
C LYS A 205 -7.98 28.53 9.82
N ARG A 206 -6.86 28.71 9.12
CA ARG A 206 -6.05 29.94 9.18
C ARG A 206 -6.85 31.15 8.70
N GLU A 207 -7.45 31.06 7.52
CA GLU A 207 -8.20 32.16 6.91
C GLU A 207 -9.44 32.54 7.72
N LEU A 208 -10.11 31.57 8.33
CA LEU A 208 -11.29 31.82 9.14
C LEU A 208 -10.95 32.32 10.55
N SER A 209 -9.82 31.90 11.14
CA SER A 209 -9.35 32.44 12.43
C SER A 209 -8.88 33.89 12.38
N LEU A 210 -8.63 34.42 11.18
CA LEU A 210 -8.21 35.80 10.94
C LEU A 210 -9.40 36.75 10.76
N VAL A 211 -10.63 36.25 10.67
CA VAL A 211 -11.85 37.09 10.66
C VAL A 211 -12.19 37.39 12.12
N PRO A 212 -11.97 38.62 12.63
CA PRO A 212 -12.33 38.97 14.00
C PRO A 212 -13.85 38.86 14.14
N GLU A 213 -14.34 38.29 15.25
CA GLU A 213 -15.75 38.46 15.62
C GLU A 213 -16.04 39.96 15.73
N GLU A 214 -16.83 40.50 14.80
CA GLU A 214 -17.41 41.82 15.02
C GLU A 214 -18.29 41.75 16.28
N PRO A 215 -18.01 42.57 17.30
CA PRO A 215 -18.80 42.57 18.52
C PRO A 215 -20.22 43.05 18.19
N ALA A 216 -21.20 42.21 18.53
CA ALA A 216 -22.62 42.55 18.50
C ALA A 216 -22.98 43.65 19.52
#